data_AF-A0A0Q9LWI0-F1
#
_entry.id   AF-A0A0Q9LWI0-F1
#
_cell.length_a   1.000
_cell.length_b   1.000
_cell.length_c   1.000
_cell.angle_alpha   90.00
_cell.angle_beta   90.00
_cell.angle_gamma   90.00
#
_symmetry.space_group_name_H-M   'P 1'
#
loop_
_entity.id
_entity.type
_entity.pdbx_description
1 polymer ?
#
loop_
_entity_poly.entity_id
_entity_poly.type
_entity_poly.pdbx_seq_one_letter_code
_entity_poly.pdbx_strand_id
1 'polypeptide(L)' 'MSPVLAATAGQDEPLSTELQEELQAAWVELTEAARGSKVNSFHASTRTGRPWTEDPAAVRAVAATLREFPVSDSQ' A
#
# COMPACT_ATOMS: atom_id res chain seq x y z
N MET A 1 -8.60 34.36 15.27
CA MET A 1 -8.92 33.00 14.78
C MET A 1 -8.24 32.86 13.43
N SER A 2 -7.14 32.12 13.38
CA SER A 2 -6.33 31.93 12.18
C SER A 2 -7.13 31.20 11.09
N PRO A 3 -6.97 31.54 9.81
CA PRO A 3 -7.59 30.76 8.74
C PRO A 3 -6.94 29.38 8.69
N VAL A 4 -7.75 28.34 8.79
CA VAL A 4 -7.38 26.96 8.47
C VAL A 4 -6.88 26.97 7.04
N LEU A 5 -5.57 26.76 6.87
CA LEU A 5 -4.98 26.53 5.56
C LEU A 5 -5.65 25.27 5.00
N ALA A 6 -6.49 25.47 3.99
CA ALA A 6 -6.99 24.41 3.15
C ALA A 6 -5.77 23.72 2.52
N ALA A 7 -5.39 22.57 3.06
CA ALA A 7 -4.40 21.68 2.46
C ALA A 7 -5.04 20.97 1.28
N THR A 8 -5.38 21.71 0.23
CA THR A 8 -5.52 21.16 -1.12
C THR A 8 -4.11 20.94 -1.67
N ALA A 9 -3.47 19.86 -1.25
CA ALA A 9 -2.25 19.33 -1.86
C ALA A 9 -2.60 18.04 -2.60
N GLY A 10 -3.52 18.15 -3.56
CA GLY A 10 -3.39 17.34 -4.76
C GLY A 10 -2.45 18.11 -5.67
N GLN A 11 -1.34 17.50 -6.09
CA GLN A 11 -0.61 17.60 -7.37
C GLN A 11 0.79 16.98 -7.17
N ASP A 12 1.08 15.98 -8.00
CA ASP A 12 2.38 15.40 -8.39
C ASP A 12 3.66 16.10 -7.89
N GLU A 13 4.01 15.93 -6.62
CA GLU A 13 5.41 16.06 -6.21
C GLU A 13 6.09 14.72 -6.54
N PRO A 14 7.17 14.70 -7.34
CA PRO A 14 7.91 13.47 -7.58
C PRO A 14 8.29 12.89 -6.22
N LEU A 15 7.88 11.64 -5.98
CA LEU A 15 8.22 10.92 -4.76
C LEU A 15 9.73 11.07 -4.53
N SER A 16 10.14 11.47 -3.33
CA SER A 16 11.56 11.55 -3.00
C SER A 16 12.20 10.19 -3.27
N THR A 17 13.50 10.16 -3.58
CA THR A 17 14.22 8.92 -3.87
C THR A 17 14.02 7.88 -2.75
N GLU A 18 14.05 8.34 -1.50
CA GLU A 18 13.82 7.50 -0.31
C GLU A 18 12.40 6.92 -0.30
N LEU A 19 11.40 7.73 -0.64
CA LEU A 19 10.01 7.29 -0.70
C LEU A 19 9.78 6.28 -1.84
N GLN A 20 10.48 6.43 -2.97
CA GLN A 20 10.45 5.44 -4.05
C GLN A 20 11.09 4.11 -3.65
N GLU A 21 12.22 4.16 -2.93
CA GLU A 21 12.88 2.97 -2.39
C GLU A 21 11.97 2.24 -1.39
N GLU A 22 11.32 2.98 -0.49
CA GLU A 22 10.35 2.43 0.46
C GLU A 22 9.14 1.81 -0.25
N LEU A 23 8.63 2.47 -1.28
CA LEU A 23 7.52 1.96 -2.08
C LEU A 23 7.91 0.67 -2.80
N GLN A 24 9.10 0.63 -3.40
CA GLN A 24 9.62 -0.56 -4.06
C GLN A 24 9.78 -1.73 -3.08
N ALA A 25 10.29 -1.47 -1.88
CA ALA A 25 10.38 -2.48 -0.83
C ALA A 25 9.00 -3.01 -0.42
N ALA A 26 8.02 -2.13 -0.23
CA ALA A 26 6.65 -2.52 0.09
C ALA A 26 6.01 -3.39 -1.01
N TRP A 27 6.28 -3.10 -2.28
CA TRP A 27 5.82 -3.91 -3.41
C TRP A 27 6.45 -5.31 -3.45
N VAL A 28 7.74 -5.42 -3.09
CA VAL A 28 8.40 -6.74 -2.94
C VAL A 28 7.73 -7.53 -1.82
N GLU A 29 7.49 -6.90 -0.67
CA GLU A 29 6.78 -7.55 0.44
C GLU A 29 5.38 -8.02 0.05
N LEU A 30 4.63 -7.20 -0.68
CA LEU A 30 3.30 -7.55 -1.17
C LEU A 30 3.35 -8.72 -2.15
N THR A 31 4.32 -8.73 -3.06
CA THR A 31 4.48 -9.81 -4.05
C THR A 31 4.75 -11.15 -3.36
N GLU A 32 5.64 -11.16 -2.37
CA GLU A 32 5.93 -12.38 -1.61
C GLU A 32 4.75 -12.82 -0.73
N ALA A 33 4.04 -11.86 -0.11
CA ALA A 33 2.81 -12.16 0.61
C ALA A 33 1.73 -12.76 -0.30
N ALA A 34 1.57 -12.21 -1.51
CA ALA A 34 0.61 -12.72 -2.50
C ALA A 34 0.98 -14.12 -2.98
N ARG A 35 2.27 -14.40 -3.24
CA ARG A 35 2.76 -15.73 -3.60
C ARG A 35 2.42 -16.78 -2.52
N GLY A 36 2.52 -16.39 -1.25
CA GLY A 36 2.21 -17.23 -0.10
C GLY A 36 0.72 -17.27 0.28
N SER A 37 -0.16 -16.55 -0.41
CA SER A 37 -1.56 -16.39 -0.04
C SER A 37 -2.52 -17.18 -0.93
N LYS A 38 -3.65 -17.61 -0.38
CA LYS A 38 -4.77 -18.18 -1.16
C LYS A 38 -5.61 -17.12 -1.88
N VAL A 39 -5.39 -15.85 -1.58
CA VAL A 39 -6.15 -14.73 -2.15
C VAL A 39 -5.83 -14.62 -3.65
N ASN A 40 -6.85 -14.82 -4.48
CA ASN A 40 -6.73 -14.73 -5.94
C ASN A 40 -7.04 -13.33 -6.48
N SER A 41 -7.72 -12.49 -5.70
CA SER A 41 -8.13 -11.15 -6.08
C SER A 41 -8.48 -10.34 -4.82
N PHE A 42 -8.14 -9.06 -4.83
CA PHE A 42 -8.59 -8.10 -3.83
C PHE A 42 -8.78 -6.73 -4.47
N HIS A 43 -9.62 -5.91 -3.84
CA HIS A 43 -9.83 -4.52 -4.22
C HIS A 43 -9.57 -3.64 -3.00
N ALA A 44 -8.66 -2.68 -3.13
CA ALA A 44 -8.36 -1.72 -2.08
C ALA A 44 -8.74 -0.31 -2.54
N SER A 45 -9.38 0.43 -1.64
CA SER A 45 -9.81 1.81 -1.86
C SER A 45 -9.21 2.70 -0.78
N THR A 46 -8.77 3.89 -1.17
CA THR A 46 -8.25 4.89 -0.25
C THR A 46 -9.27 5.98 -0.01
N ARG A 47 -9.25 6.54 1.20
CA ARG A 47 -10.14 7.66 1.59
C ARG A 47 -9.53 9.03 1.25
N THR A 48 -8.21 9.10 1.07
CA THR A 48 -7.45 10.34 0.95
C THR A 48 -7.29 10.84 -0.49
N GLY A 49 -7.87 10.14 -1.48
CA GLY A 49 -7.79 10.51 -2.89
C GLY A 49 -6.48 10.15 -3.60
N ARG A 50 -5.48 9.62 -2.87
CA ARG A 50 -4.27 9.03 -3.46
C ARG A 50 -4.45 7.52 -3.66
N PRO A 51 -4.04 6.94 -4.79
CA PRO A 51 -4.04 5.48 -4.95
C PRO A 51 -3.26 4.78 -3.84
N TRP A 52 -3.77 3.68 -3.30
CA TRP A 52 -3.05 2.91 -2.27
C TRP A 52 -1.72 2.34 -2.80
N THR A 53 -1.61 2.20 -4.12
CA THR A 53 -0.42 1.72 -4.84
C THR A 53 0.77 2.68 -4.79
N GLU A 54 0.54 3.92 -4.37
CA GLU A 54 1.56 4.97 -4.25
C GLU A 54 1.95 5.26 -2.79
N ASP A 55 1.32 4.59 -1.83
CA ASP A 55 1.57 4.75 -0.40
C ASP A 55 2.22 3.46 0.14
N PRO A 56 3.52 3.50 0.52
CA PRO A 56 4.22 2.32 1.05
C PRO A 56 3.53 1.70 2.27
N ALA A 57 2.93 2.52 3.14
CA ALA A 57 2.23 2.03 4.32
C ALA A 57 0.94 1.31 3.93
N ALA A 58 0.22 1.82 2.94
CA ALA A 58 -0.98 1.17 2.42
C ALA A 58 -0.65 -0.15 1.71
N VAL A 59 0.41 -0.18 0.88
CA VAL A 59 0.89 -1.41 0.22
C VAL A 59 1.28 -2.48 1.26
N ARG A 60 2.01 -2.09 2.33
CA ARG A 60 2.36 -3.02 3.42
C ARG A 60 1.14 -3.49 4.20
N ALA A 61 0.13 -2.65 4.40
CA ALA A 61 -1.11 -3.06 5.05
C ALA A 61 -1.83 -4.15 4.25
N VAL A 62 -1.89 -4.02 2.92
CA VAL A 62 -2.42 -5.07 2.04
C VAL A 62 -1.58 -6.35 2.15
N ALA A 63 -0.24 -6.24 2.15
CA ALA A 63 0.63 -7.39 2.31
C ALA A 63 0.40 -8.12 3.65
N ALA A 64 0.19 -7.37 4.74
CA ALA A 64 -0.16 -7.93 6.04
C ALA A 64 -1.49 -8.70 5.98
N THR A 65 -2.52 -8.14 5.34
CA THR A 65 -3.80 -8.83 5.12
C THR A 65 -3.62 -10.13 4.35
N LEU A 66 -2.81 -10.16 3.29
CA LEU A 66 -2.58 -11.38 2.51
C LEU A 66 -1.94 -12.51 3.33
N ARG A 67 -1.07 -12.15 4.29
CA ARG A 67 -0.41 -13.10 5.20
C ARG A 67 -1.39 -13.75 6.19
N GLU A 68 -2.56 -13.16 6.43
CA GLU A 68 -3.62 -13.78 7.25
C GLU A 68 -4.32 -14.95 6.53
N PHE A 69 -4.14 -15.07 5.22
CA PHE A 69 -4.71 -16.13 4.39
C PHE A 69 -3.61 -16.99 3.74
N PRO A 70 -2.72 -17.63 4.52
CA PRO A 70 -1.64 -18.41 3.96
C PRO A 70 -2.21 -19.59 3.15
N VAL A 71 -1.47 -20.00 2.12
CA VAL A 71 -1.66 -21.32 1.51
C VAL A 71 -1.38 -22.37 2.59
N SER A 72 -2.41 -22.78 3.34
CA SER A 72 -2.31 -23.93 4.26
C SER A 72 -1.75 -25.10 3.46
N ASP A 73 -0.64 -25.66 3.94
CA ASP A 73 -0.26 -27.02 3.62
C ASP A 73 -1.38 -27.89 4.19
N SER A 74 -2.30 -28.32 3.32
CA SER A 74 -3.22 -29.40 3.67
C SER A 74 -2.34 -30.65 3.86
N GLN A 75 -1.86 -30.87 5.08
CA GLN A 75 -1.36 -32.15 5.55
C GLN A 75 -2.52 -33.13 5.69
#